data_AF-A0A136HZD4-F1
#
_entry.id   AF-A0A136HZD4-F1
#
_cell.length_a   1.000
_cell.length_b   1.000
_cell.length_c   1.000
_cell.angle_alpha   90.00
_cell.angle_beta   90.00
_cell.angle_gamma   90.00
#
_symmetry.space_group_name_H-M   'P 1'
#
loop_
_entity.id
_entity.type
_entity.pdbx_description
1 polymer ?
#
loop_
_entity_poly.entity_id
_entity_poly.type
_entity_poly.pdbx_seq_one_letter_code
_entity_poly.pdbx_strand_id
1 'polypeptide(L)'
;MEEIDMKLVKAIAVTATLLSVCSANAAAPQKDVRFVGETQFAGFCKAIINDDIKVLRSSLSRNVGRIGASQREVLRMVTSEEGLTCNGSSLIEFSVERDANAVHEYLTSRS
;
A
#
# COMPACT_ATOMS: atom_id res chain seq x y z
N MET A 1 32.02 50.45 -42.02
CA MET A 1 30.96 50.37 -43.03
C MET A 1 30.80 48.89 -43.32
N GLU A 2 29.77 48.14 -42.93
CA GLU A 2 28.46 48.37 -42.28
C GLU A 2 27.90 46.92 -42.11
N GLU A 3 27.74 46.39 -40.90
CA GLU A 3 26.44 46.06 -40.25
C GLU A 3 25.26 45.81 -41.21
N ILE A 4 24.89 44.54 -41.48
CA ILE A 4 23.52 44.05 -41.79
C ILE A 4 23.56 42.51 -41.62
N ASP A 5 22.66 41.78 -40.97
CA ASP A 5 21.56 42.03 -40.04
C ASP A 5 21.16 40.63 -39.55
N MET A 6 20.91 40.52 -38.26
CA MET A 6 20.39 39.34 -37.61
C MET A 6 18.90 39.21 -37.91
N LYS A 7 18.49 38.52 -38.99
CA LYS A 7 17.17 37.86 -39.05
C LYS A 7 17.19 36.61 -39.91
N LEU A 8 16.60 35.56 -39.33
CA LEU A 8 16.05 34.41 -40.04
C LEU A 8 17.10 33.45 -40.59
N VAL A 9 17.47 32.41 -39.83
CA VAL A 9 17.75 31.07 -40.37
C VAL A 9 17.91 30.07 -39.21
N LYS A 10 17.01 29.07 -39.22
CA LYS A 10 17.11 27.72 -38.62
C LYS A 10 16.71 27.54 -37.15
N ALA A 11 15.39 27.44 -37.01
CA ALA A 11 14.72 26.59 -36.04
C ALA A 11 15.33 25.18 -36.00
N ILE A 12 15.85 24.75 -34.84
CA ILE A 12 16.15 23.34 -34.56
C ILE A 12 15.85 23.02 -33.08
N ALA A 13 14.86 22.14 -32.92
CA ALA A 13 14.67 21.09 -31.91
C ALA A 13 14.61 21.44 -30.41
N VAL A 14 13.43 21.25 -29.82
CA VAL A 14 13.26 20.43 -28.59
C VAL A 14 11.91 19.71 -28.65
N THR A 15 11.89 18.46 -29.13
CA THR A 15 10.76 17.53 -28.92
C THR A 15 10.91 16.90 -27.54
N ALA A 16 10.16 17.41 -26.55
CA ALA A 16 9.99 16.75 -25.25
C ALA A 16 8.59 16.12 -25.20
N THR A 17 8.47 14.89 -25.67
CA THR A 17 7.29 14.04 -25.44
C THR A 17 7.28 13.60 -23.99
N LEU A 18 6.50 14.29 -23.15
CA LEU A 18 6.15 13.80 -21.81
C LEU A 18 4.98 12.81 -21.95
N LEU A 19 5.30 11.52 -22.07
CA LEU A 19 4.32 10.45 -21.90
C LEU A 19 3.99 10.33 -20.41
N SER A 20 2.95 11.04 -19.98
CA SER A 20 2.30 10.78 -18.69
C SER A 20 1.34 9.61 -18.85
N VAL A 21 1.79 8.40 -18.56
CA VAL A 21 0.91 7.24 -18.35
C VAL A 21 0.55 7.17 -16.87
N CYS A 22 -0.48 7.93 -16.49
CA CYS A 22 -1.14 7.74 -15.21
C CYS A 22 -1.89 6.40 -15.24
N SER A 23 -1.27 5.32 -14.78
CA SER A 23 -1.98 4.09 -14.47
C SER A 23 -2.81 4.29 -13.20
N ALA A 24 -4.00 4.89 -13.34
CA ALA A 24 -5.01 4.91 -12.30
C ALA A 24 -5.59 3.49 -12.17
N ASN A 25 -5.03 2.69 -11.26
CA ASN A 25 -5.67 1.46 -10.84
C ASN A 25 -6.89 1.83 -9.99
N ALA A 26 -8.06 1.88 -10.62
CA ALA A 26 -9.32 2.05 -9.91
C ALA A 26 -9.54 0.80 -9.03
N ALA A 27 -9.28 0.94 -7.74
CA ALA A 27 -9.67 -0.08 -6.76
C ALA A 27 -11.20 -0.20 -6.78
N ALA A 28 -11.70 -1.41 -6.96
CA ALA A 28 -13.12 -1.72 -6.95
C ALA A 28 -13.80 -1.16 -5.69
N PRO A 29 -15.11 -0.80 -5.75
CA PRO A 29 -15.83 -0.27 -4.61
C PRO A 29 -15.80 -1.29 -3.47
N GLN A 30 -15.01 -1.00 -2.44
CA GLN A 30 -14.92 -1.85 -1.27
C GLN A 30 -16.14 -1.58 -0.39
N LYS A 31 -16.72 -2.65 0.18
CA LYS A 31 -17.78 -2.56 1.18
C LYS A 31 -17.42 -1.48 2.20
N ASP A 32 -18.37 -0.61 2.49
CA ASP A 32 -18.21 0.57 3.33
C ASP A 32 -17.85 0.15 4.77
N VAL A 33 -16.56 0.01 5.02
CA VAL A 33 -15.97 -0.38 6.30
C VAL A 33 -15.29 0.85 6.89
N ARG A 34 -15.90 1.41 7.93
CA ARG A 34 -15.30 2.49 8.71
C ARG A 34 -14.16 1.89 9.55
N PHE A 35 -12.92 2.20 9.20
CA PHE A 35 -11.77 1.88 10.04
C PHE A 35 -11.80 2.78 11.28
N VAL A 36 -12.04 2.19 12.45
CA VAL A 36 -11.93 2.87 13.75
C VAL A 36 -10.66 2.35 14.42
N GLY A 37 -9.66 3.23 14.61
CA GLY A 37 -8.35 2.88 15.16
C GLY A 37 -7.18 3.64 14.51
N GLU A 38 -5.97 3.08 14.60
CA GLU A 38 -4.77 3.61 13.94
C GLU A 38 -4.86 3.47 12.41
N THR A 39 -5.44 4.48 11.77
CA THR A 39 -5.65 4.53 10.31
C THR A 39 -4.36 4.39 9.50
N GLN A 40 -3.22 4.75 10.10
CA GLN A 40 -1.88 4.55 9.54
C GLN A 40 -1.54 3.08 9.25
N PHE A 41 -2.29 2.14 9.83
CA PHE A 41 -2.11 0.71 9.64
C PHE A 41 -3.34 0.03 9.00
N ALA A 42 -4.26 0.81 8.43
CA ALA A 42 -5.48 0.30 7.80
C ALA A 42 -5.22 -0.73 6.67
N GLY A 43 -4.00 -0.76 6.10
CA GLY A 43 -3.58 -1.76 5.12
C GLY A 43 -3.68 -3.21 5.61
N PHE A 44 -3.44 -3.46 6.90
CA PHE A 44 -3.58 -4.81 7.49
C PHE A 44 -5.05 -5.24 7.55
N CYS A 45 -5.90 -4.37 8.10
CA CYS A 45 -7.33 -4.62 8.16
C CYS A 45 -7.96 -4.74 6.76
N LYS A 46 -7.51 -3.92 5.80
CA LYS A 46 -7.92 -4.02 4.40
C LYS A 46 -7.51 -5.35 3.77
N ALA A 47 -6.34 -5.87 4.09
CA ALA A 47 -5.93 -7.19 3.61
C ALA A 47 -6.88 -8.29 4.10
N ILE A 48 -7.26 -8.26 5.38
CA ILE A 48 -8.23 -9.21 5.96
C ILE A 48 -9.60 -9.09 5.30
N ILE A 49 -10.12 -7.86 5.15
CA ILE A 49 -11.46 -7.62 4.58
C ILE A 49 -11.58 -8.17 3.15
N ASN A 50 -10.49 -8.20 2.40
CA ASN A 50 -10.47 -8.68 1.02
C ASN A 50 -9.83 -10.07 0.87
N ASP A 51 -9.48 -10.73 1.97
CA ASP A 51 -8.69 -11.96 2.01
C ASP A 51 -7.46 -11.93 1.07
N ASP A 52 -6.74 -10.80 1.04
CA ASP A 52 -5.67 -10.53 0.07
C ASP A 52 -4.28 -10.59 0.69
N ILE A 53 -3.60 -11.72 0.49
CA ILE A 53 -2.21 -11.95 0.94
C ILE A 53 -1.22 -10.94 0.33
N LYS A 54 -1.45 -10.47 -0.91
CA LYS A 54 -0.53 -9.50 -1.55
C LYS A 54 -0.59 -8.16 -0.84
N VAL A 55 -1.80 -7.72 -0.47
CA VAL A 55 -1.99 -6.49 0.32
C VAL A 55 -1.40 -6.66 1.72
N LEU A 56 -1.57 -7.83 2.35
CA LEU A 56 -0.96 -8.14 3.64
C LEU A 56 0.57 -8.04 3.59
N ARG A 57 1.20 -8.71 2.62
CA ARG A 57 2.67 -8.71 2.43
C ARG A 57 3.21 -7.33 2.09
N SER A 58 2.48 -6.55 1.28
CA SER A 58 2.84 -5.16 1.00
C SER A 58 2.79 -4.31 2.27
N SER A 59 1.76 -4.50 3.10
CA SER A 59 1.61 -3.81 4.38
C SER A 59 2.73 -4.18 5.35
N LEU A 60 3.10 -5.45 5.46
CA LEU A 60 4.26 -5.90 6.25
C LEU A 60 5.55 -5.20 5.78
N SER A 61 5.79 -5.20 4.46
CA SER A 61 6.99 -4.62 3.85
C SER A 61 7.12 -3.12 4.10
N ARG A 62 6.03 -2.36 3.95
CA ARG A 62 5.99 -0.90 4.15
C ARG A 62 6.20 -0.48 5.61
N ASN A 63 6.05 -1.41 6.55
CA ASN A 63 6.17 -1.15 7.97
C ASN A 63 7.49 -1.68 8.57
N VAL A 64 8.38 -2.24 7.74
CA VAL A 64 9.76 -2.51 8.15
C VAL A 64 10.50 -1.21 8.42
N GLY A 65 11.25 -1.15 9.51
CA GLY A 65 11.91 0.04 10.03
C GLY A 65 10.99 0.98 10.81
N ARG A 66 9.67 0.78 10.74
CA ARG A 66 8.68 1.57 11.49
C ARG A 66 8.09 0.82 12.68
N ILE A 67 7.69 -0.43 12.47
CA ILE A 67 7.16 -1.31 13.53
C ILE A 67 8.22 -2.31 14.00
N GLY A 68 9.02 -2.86 13.08
CA GLY A 68 10.05 -3.86 13.38
C GLY A 68 11.16 -3.88 12.34
N ALA A 69 12.28 -4.53 12.64
CA ALA A 69 13.48 -4.54 11.79
C ALA A 69 13.35 -5.45 10.56
N SER A 70 12.32 -6.31 10.49
CA SER A 70 12.06 -7.20 9.36
C SER A 70 10.57 -7.48 9.18
N GLN A 71 10.15 -7.98 8.02
CA GLN A 71 8.73 -8.34 7.80
C GLN A 71 8.22 -9.37 8.81
N ARG A 72 9.08 -10.31 9.23
CA ARG A 72 8.76 -11.33 10.23
C ARG A 72 8.52 -10.69 11.60
N GLU A 73 9.37 -9.75 11.98
CA GLU A 73 9.20 -9.04 13.25
C GLU A 73 7.97 -8.14 13.22
N VAL A 74 7.73 -7.42 12.11
CA VAL A 74 6.51 -6.66 11.92
C VAL A 74 5.29 -7.56 12.09
N LEU A 75 5.27 -8.74 11.45
CA LEU A 75 4.18 -9.70 11.60
C LEU A 75 3.97 -10.08 13.07
N ARG A 76 5.03 -10.52 13.76
CA ARG A 76 4.98 -10.89 15.18
C ARG A 76 4.42 -9.77 16.07
N MET A 77 4.82 -8.53 15.80
CA MET A 77 4.38 -7.36 16.59
C MET A 77 2.92 -6.99 16.30
N VAL A 78 2.47 -7.05 15.04
CA VAL A 78 1.07 -6.71 14.73
C VAL A 78 0.08 -7.81 15.13
N THR A 79 0.55 -9.05 15.35
CA THR A 79 -0.27 -10.19 15.82
C THR A 79 -0.07 -10.53 17.30
N SER A 80 0.70 -9.74 18.06
CA SER A 80 0.83 -9.96 19.50
C SER A 80 -0.47 -9.64 20.26
N GLU A 81 -0.54 -10.01 21.53
CA GLU A 81 -1.71 -9.71 22.40
C GLU A 81 -2.04 -8.21 22.44
N GLU A 82 -1.02 -7.36 22.53
CA GLU A 82 -1.16 -5.88 22.46
C GLU A 82 -0.92 -5.34 21.04
N GLY A 83 -1.09 -6.21 20.03
CA GLY A 83 -0.84 -5.90 18.64
C GLY A 83 -1.92 -5.02 18.02
N LEU A 84 -1.96 -5.02 16.69
CA LEU A 84 -2.92 -4.20 15.97
C LEU A 84 -4.33 -4.82 16.08
N THR A 85 -5.32 -3.95 16.24
CA THR A 85 -6.73 -4.35 16.23
C THR A 85 -7.47 -3.80 15.02
N CYS A 86 -8.34 -4.60 14.43
CA CYS A 86 -9.27 -4.22 13.38
C CYS A 86 -10.69 -4.27 13.95
N ASN A 87 -11.36 -3.13 14.04
CA ASN A 87 -12.72 -3.04 14.60
C ASN A 87 -12.83 -3.57 16.05
N GLY A 88 -11.76 -3.43 16.85
CA GLY A 88 -11.71 -3.89 18.24
C GLY A 88 -11.28 -5.35 18.43
N SER A 89 -11.20 -6.15 17.37
CA SER A 89 -10.70 -7.53 17.40
C SER A 89 -9.24 -7.59 16.92
N SER A 90 -8.46 -8.56 17.39
CA SER A 90 -7.10 -8.80 16.88
C SER A 90 -7.13 -9.17 15.38
N LEU A 91 -6.01 -9.06 14.66
CA LEU A 91 -5.94 -9.47 13.25
C LEU A 91 -6.39 -10.92 13.02
N ILE A 92 -6.01 -11.83 13.92
CA ILE A 92 -6.32 -13.25 13.81
C ILE A 92 -7.82 -13.48 14.02
N GLU A 93 -8.40 -12.93 15.09
CA GLU A 93 -9.85 -13.05 15.35
C GLU A 93 -10.66 -12.41 14.23
N PHE A 94 -10.28 -11.21 13.82
CA PHE A 94 -10.96 -10.48 12.74
C PHE A 94 -10.88 -11.22 11.41
N SER A 95 -9.80 -11.97 11.15
CA SER A 95 -9.71 -12.82 9.96
C SER A 95 -10.70 -13.98 9.97
N VAL A 96 -10.95 -14.57 11.14
CA VAL A 96 -11.98 -15.62 11.32
C VAL A 96 -13.38 -15.02 11.17
N GLU A 97 -13.66 -13.88 11.81
CA GLU A 97 -14.96 -13.19 11.71
C GLU A 97 -15.37 -12.81 10.28
N ARG A 98 -14.38 -12.65 9.38
CA ARG A 98 -14.58 -12.24 7.99
C ARG A 98 -14.44 -13.38 6.97
N ASP A 99 -14.28 -14.62 7.44
CA ASP A 99 -14.01 -15.80 6.60
C ASP A 99 -12.80 -15.61 5.67
N ALA A 100 -11.79 -14.86 6.14
CA ALA A 100 -10.57 -14.55 5.39
C ALA A 100 -9.54 -15.67 5.54
N ASN A 101 -9.84 -16.84 4.97
CA ASN A 101 -9.10 -18.08 5.19
C ASN A 101 -7.63 -17.98 4.76
N ALA A 102 -7.34 -17.36 3.61
CA ALA A 102 -5.98 -17.28 3.08
C ALA A 102 -5.10 -16.38 3.95
N VAL A 103 -5.64 -15.25 4.40
CA VAL A 103 -4.97 -14.34 5.33
C VAL A 103 -4.86 -14.98 6.71
N HIS A 104 -5.89 -15.65 7.22
CA HIS A 104 -5.85 -16.34 8.51
C HIS A 104 -4.75 -17.39 8.57
N GLU A 105 -4.66 -18.25 7.55
CA GLU A 105 -3.60 -19.25 7.42
C GLU A 105 -2.21 -18.59 7.35
N TYR A 106 -2.08 -17.48 6.61
CA TYR A 106 -0.83 -16.74 6.53
C TYR A 106 -0.41 -16.18 7.89
N LEU A 107 -1.34 -15.58 8.64
CA LEU A 107 -1.07 -14.99 9.95
C LEU A 107 -0.63 -16.08 10.94
N THR A 108 -1.37 -17.18 11.03
CA THR A 108 -1.15 -18.24 12.03
C THR A 108 0.03 -19.16 11.72
N SER A 109 0.39 -19.36 10.44
CA SER A 109 1.55 -20.18 10.05
C SER A 109 2.90 -19.52 10.32
N ARG A 110 2.92 -18.21 10.62
CA ARG A 110 4.14 -17.39 10.67
C ARG A 110 4.21 -16.42 11.86
N SER A 111 3.16 -16.34 12.68
CA SER A 111 3.10 -15.59 13.94
C SER A 111 3.83 -16.30 15.07
#